data_AF-A0A2V6DES0-F1
#
_entry.id   AF-A0A2V6DES0-F1
#
_cell.length_a   1.000
_cell.length_b   1.000
_cell.length_c   1.000
_cell.angle_alpha   90.00
_cell.angle_beta   90.00
_cell.angle_gamma   90.00
#
_symmetry.space_group_name_H-M   'P 1'
#
loop_
_entity.id
_entity.type
_entity.pdbx_description
1 polymer ?
#
loop_
_entity_poly.entity_id
_entity_poly.type
_entity_poly.pdbx_seq_one_letter_code
_entity_poly.pdbx_strand_id
1 'polypeptide(L)'
;MSTNPGAFFSELKRRNVYKVAVAYAIVGWLLIQIATQVFPFFEIPNWGVRLIVILVVLGFPVALIIAWAFDLTPEGLKRTEEADREQVSSSRSRTWIYVVISAAALSGGLFFLGRYTASNENKLGKVPAKSIAVLPFENLSEDKANAYFAAGIQDEIMTRLAKITDLKVISRTSTQQYQSKPGNLSQIAKELGVAHVLEGSVQRVGEQVRVNVQLIKADHDSHIWGETYDRKLTDIFGVESDVAKSIAQSLQAKLSGREEQAFAIQPTDNPDAYDAYLRGLAVETESLISVYPLQKAISFYKRAVQLDPNFALAWARLSRMYSVLYSSFGDRLGDAKGALERAQALQPNAPETLLALAYYQNDELRDYKHARET
;
A
#
# COMPACT_ATOMS: atom_id res chain seq x y z
N MET A 1 5.00 -54.52 23.51
CA MET A 1 4.55 -54.05 24.84
C MET A 1 3.19 -53.42 24.67
N SER A 2 2.12 -54.16 24.98
CA SER A 2 0.74 -53.69 24.94
C SER A 2 0.43 -52.90 26.22
N THR A 3 0.32 -51.58 26.13
CA THR A 3 -0.10 -50.73 27.25
C THR A 3 -1.59 -50.94 27.50
N ASN A 4 -1.93 -51.53 28.65
CA ASN A 4 -3.32 -51.76 29.07
C ASN A 4 -3.94 -50.42 29.52
N PRO A 5 -4.95 -49.85 28.83
CA PRO A 5 -5.45 -48.50 29.11
C PRO A 5 -5.98 -48.32 30.53
N GLY A 6 -6.59 -49.37 31.10
CA GLY A 6 -7.12 -49.33 32.47
C GLY A 6 -6.05 -49.18 33.56
N ALA A 7 -4.83 -49.67 33.32
CA ALA A 7 -3.72 -49.52 34.26
C ALA A 7 -3.20 -48.07 34.30
N PHE A 8 -3.13 -47.41 33.15
CA PHE A 8 -2.70 -46.01 33.04
C PHE A 8 -3.70 -45.03 33.69
N PHE A 9 -5.01 -45.24 33.48
CA PHE A 9 -6.05 -44.41 34.10
C PHE A 9 -6.15 -44.59 35.62
N SER A 10 -5.86 -45.79 36.13
CA SER A 10 -5.82 -46.05 37.58
C SER A 10 -4.58 -45.45 38.23
N GLU A 11 -3.45 -45.37 37.53
CA GLU A 11 -2.24 -44.66 37.98
C GLU A 11 -2.40 -43.14 38.02
N LEU A 12 -3.08 -42.54 37.02
CA LEU A 12 -3.41 -41.11 37.03
C LEU A 12 -4.36 -40.73 38.19
N LYS A 13 -5.27 -41.64 38.54
CA LYS A 13 -6.21 -41.45 39.66
C LYS A 13 -5.53 -41.56 41.02
N ARG A 14 -4.54 -42.46 41.16
CA ARG A 14 -3.77 -42.68 42.40
C ARG A 14 -2.86 -41.50 42.77
N ARG A 15 -2.33 -40.76 41.77
CA ARG A 15 -1.39 -39.64 41.99
C ARG A 15 -2.02 -38.24 42.01
N ASN A 16 -3.36 -38.14 42.11
CA ASN A 16 -4.09 -36.86 42.08
C ASN A 16 -3.86 -35.96 40.82
N VAL A 17 -3.20 -36.46 39.76
CA VAL A 17 -2.86 -35.69 38.54
C VAL A 17 -4.13 -35.14 37.85
N TYR A 18 -5.25 -35.86 37.97
CA TYR A 18 -6.54 -35.41 37.47
C TYR A 18 -7.02 -34.07 38.07
N LYS A 19 -6.68 -33.76 39.33
CA LYS A 19 -7.05 -32.49 39.97
C LYS A 19 -6.30 -31.32 39.33
N VAL A 20 -5.03 -31.54 38.99
CA VAL A 20 -4.21 -30.55 38.29
C VAL A 20 -4.71 -30.35 36.85
N ALA A 21 -5.09 -31.44 36.16
CA ALA A 21 -5.69 -31.36 34.83
C ALA A 21 -6.99 -30.53 34.84
N VAL A 22 -7.88 -30.75 35.82
CA VAL A 22 -9.13 -30.01 35.98
C VAL A 22 -8.87 -28.54 36.33
N ALA A 23 -7.98 -28.26 37.28
CA ALA A 23 -7.62 -26.89 37.65
C ALA A 23 -7.01 -26.12 36.47
N TYR A 24 -6.11 -26.77 35.70
CA TYR A 24 -5.51 -26.18 34.51
C TYR A 24 -6.55 -25.90 33.43
N ALA A 25 -7.52 -26.80 33.22
CA ALA A 25 -8.60 -26.59 32.27
C ALA A 25 -9.47 -25.37 32.64
N ILE A 26 -9.80 -25.21 33.92
CA ILE A 26 -10.59 -24.07 34.42
C ILE A 26 -9.83 -22.75 34.22
N VAL A 27 -8.55 -22.71 34.60
CA VAL A 27 -7.72 -21.50 34.46
C VAL A 27 -7.44 -21.17 32.99
N GLY A 28 -7.14 -22.19 32.18
CA GLY A 28 -6.94 -22.03 30.74
C GLY A 28 -8.18 -21.51 30.03
N TRP A 29 -9.35 -22.04 30.37
CA TRP A 29 -10.64 -21.53 29.87
C TRP A 29 -10.88 -20.07 30.25
N LEU A 30 -10.63 -19.70 31.52
CA LEU A 30 -10.80 -18.33 32.00
C LEU A 30 -9.86 -17.34 31.27
N LEU A 31 -8.60 -17.73 31.05
CA LEU A 31 -7.63 -16.91 30.31
C LEU A 31 -8.05 -16.66 28.87
N ILE A 32 -8.55 -17.70 28.20
CA ILE A 32 -9.07 -17.58 26.83
C ILE A 32 -10.28 -16.64 26.82
N GLN A 33 -11.20 -16.76 27.79
CA GLN A 33 -12.39 -15.93 27.86
C GLN A 33 -12.04 -14.44 28.09
N ILE A 34 -11.15 -14.14 29.02
CA ILE A 34 -10.65 -12.78 29.25
C ILE A 34 -10.01 -12.23 27.96
N ALA A 35 -9.15 -13.00 27.31
CA ALA A 35 -8.52 -12.59 26.06
C ALA A 35 -9.57 -12.27 24.99
N THR A 36 -10.58 -13.13 24.80
CA THR A 36 -11.63 -12.90 23.79
C THR A 36 -12.49 -11.67 24.07
N GLN A 37 -12.66 -11.29 25.33
CA GLN A 37 -13.55 -10.19 25.72
C GLN A 37 -12.82 -8.85 25.80
N VAL A 38 -11.55 -8.87 26.21
CA VAL A 38 -10.75 -7.68 26.44
C VAL A 38 -9.95 -7.28 25.20
N PHE A 39 -9.43 -8.23 24.43
CA PHE A 39 -8.54 -7.91 23.29
C PHE A 39 -9.21 -7.09 22.18
N PRO A 40 -10.48 -7.35 21.81
CA PRO A 40 -11.18 -6.50 20.85
C PRO A 40 -11.32 -5.05 21.32
N PHE A 41 -11.43 -4.80 22.63
CA PHE A 41 -11.50 -3.46 23.20
C PHE A 41 -10.20 -2.68 23.02
N PHE A 42 -9.06 -3.37 22.95
CA PHE A 42 -7.74 -2.79 22.74
C PHE A 42 -7.27 -2.86 21.27
N GLU A 43 -8.17 -3.13 20.32
CA GLU A 43 -7.86 -3.29 18.90
C GLU A 43 -6.76 -4.34 18.61
N ILE A 44 -6.59 -5.31 19.52
CA ILE A 44 -5.58 -6.36 19.34
C ILE A 44 -6.08 -7.33 18.26
N PRO A 45 -5.31 -7.58 17.18
CA PRO A 45 -5.78 -8.43 16.10
C PRO A 45 -5.96 -9.89 16.53
N ASN A 46 -6.76 -10.65 15.76
CA ASN A 46 -7.14 -12.04 16.06
C ASN A 46 -5.96 -13.01 16.24
N TRP A 47 -4.76 -12.68 15.75
CA TRP A 47 -3.56 -13.48 16.01
C TRP A 47 -3.19 -13.52 17.51
N GLY A 48 -3.52 -12.47 18.29
CA GLY A 48 -3.23 -12.41 19.73
C GLY A 48 -4.04 -13.41 20.56
N VAL A 49 -5.34 -13.55 20.25
CA VAL A 49 -6.19 -14.58 20.87
C VAL A 49 -5.70 -15.98 20.50
N ARG A 50 -5.34 -16.19 19.21
CA ARG A 50 -4.78 -17.48 18.74
C ARG A 50 -3.51 -17.85 19.48
N LEU A 51 -2.64 -16.89 19.77
CA LEU A 51 -1.41 -17.12 20.51
C LEU A 51 -1.68 -17.60 21.94
N ILE A 52 -2.63 -16.98 22.66
CA ILE A 52 -3.01 -17.43 24.01
C ILE A 52 -3.57 -18.84 24.00
N VAL A 53 -4.44 -19.18 23.04
CA VAL A 53 -4.99 -20.53 22.90
C VAL A 53 -3.86 -21.55 22.69
N ILE A 54 -2.91 -21.25 21.80
CA ILE A 54 -1.76 -22.14 21.54
C ILE A 54 -0.91 -22.34 22.79
N LEU A 55 -0.63 -21.27 23.56
CA LEU A 55 0.14 -21.37 24.80
C LEU A 55 -0.57 -22.20 25.87
N VAL A 56 -1.90 -22.03 26.04
CA VAL A 56 -2.68 -22.82 26.99
C VAL A 56 -2.65 -24.30 26.61
N VAL A 57 -2.80 -24.63 25.32
CA VAL A 57 -2.77 -26.01 24.82
C VAL A 57 -1.38 -26.63 24.97
N LEU A 58 -0.31 -25.92 24.60
CA LEU A 58 1.06 -26.42 24.71
C LEU A 58 1.54 -26.54 26.16
N GLY A 59 1.05 -25.70 27.06
CA GLY A 59 1.38 -25.77 28.48
C GLY A 59 0.70 -26.94 29.21
N PHE A 60 -0.39 -27.49 28.68
CA PHE A 60 -1.13 -28.57 29.32
C PHE A 60 -0.31 -29.87 29.45
N PRO A 61 0.35 -30.40 28.40
CA PRO A 61 1.24 -31.54 28.53
C PRO A 61 2.38 -31.31 29.53
N VAL A 62 2.95 -30.12 29.54
CA VAL A 62 4.05 -29.75 30.46
C VAL A 62 3.55 -29.75 31.91
N ALA A 63 2.37 -29.19 32.17
CA ALA A 63 1.76 -29.18 33.49
C ALA A 63 1.47 -30.61 33.99
N LEU A 64 1.02 -31.51 33.11
CA LEU A 64 0.80 -32.92 33.46
C LEU A 64 2.11 -33.66 33.77
N ILE A 65 3.17 -33.41 33.00
CA ILE A 65 4.49 -34.02 33.22
C ILE A 65 5.06 -33.56 34.58
N ILE A 66 4.93 -32.28 34.91
CA ILE A 66 5.39 -31.74 36.20
C ILE A 66 4.56 -32.31 37.36
N ALA A 67 3.23 -32.38 37.20
CA ALA A 67 2.35 -32.98 38.20
C ALA A 67 2.62 -34.48 38.41
N TRP A 68 3.13 -35.16 37.38
CA TRP A 68 3.54 -36.56 37.44
C TRP A 68 4.94 -36.74 38.05
N ALA A 69 5.87 -35.80 37.79
CA ALA A 69 7.25 -35.86 38.25
C ALA A 69 7.45 -35.51 39.74
N PHE A 70 6.58 -34.68 40.32
CA PHE A 70 6.63 -34.30 41.73
C PHE A 70 5.52 -35.01 42.51
N ASP A 71 5.83 -36.21 43.04
CA ASP A 71 4.93 -36.98 43.90
C ASP A 71 4.59 -36.19 45.19
N LEU A 72 3.33 -35.77 45.32
CA LEU A 72 2.76 -35.34 46.61
C LEU A 72 2.57 -36.59 47.48
N THR A 73 3.59 -36.95 48.26
CA THR A 73 3.55 -38.09 49.20
C THR A 73 2.60 -37.84 50.38
N PRO A 74 1.64 -38.74 50.65
CA PRO A 74 0.92 -38.82 51.91
C PRO A 74 1.51 -39.94 52.80
N GLU A 75 1.94 -39.55 54.00
CA GLU A 75 1.99 -40.31 55.28
C GLU A 75 3.25 -41.07 55.78
N GLY A 76 3.48 -40.93 57.11
CA GLY A 76 4.22 -41.84 58.01
C GLY A 76 4.56 -41.16 59.37
N LEU A 77 3.75 -41.24 60.45
CA LEU A 77 3.64 -42.25 61.55
C LEU A 77 4.98 -42.51 62.31
N LYS A 78 5.15 -42.50 63.67
CA LYS A 78 4.30 -42.30 64.88
C LYS A 78 5.16 -42.31 66.20
N ARG A 79 4.60 -41.78 67.33
CA ARG A 79 4.89 -41.95 68.80
C ARG A 79 6.10 -41.20 69.43
N THR A 80 6.06 -40.55 70.62
CA THR A 80 5.17 -40.49 71.82
C THR A 80 5.41 -39.21 72.65
N GLU A 81 4.40 -38.76 73.44
CA GLU A 81 4.40 -37.86 74.64
C GLU A 81 4.86 -36.39 74.45
N GLU A 82 4.25 -35.29 74.94
CA GLU A 82 3.30 -34.96 76.02
C GLU A 82 2.63 -33.57 75.74
N ALA A 83 1.40 -33.38 76.26
CA ALA A 83 0.69 -32.14 76.67
C ALA A 83 0.78 -30.78 75.89
N ASP A 84 -0.39 -30.34 75.41
CA ASP A 84 -0.98 -28.98 75.47
C ASP A 84 -0.13 -27.72 75.21
N ARG A 85 -0.24 -27.12 74.01
CA ARG A 85 -0.94 -25.83 73.72
C ARG A 85 -0.46 -25.16 72.42
N GLU A 86 -1.46 -24.84 71.59
CA GLU A 86 -1.64 -23.65 70.73
C GLU A 86 -0.62 -23.20 69.66
N GLN A 87 -1.21 -23.03 68.47
CA GLN A 87 -0.99 -22.00 67.43
C GLN A 87 0.25 -22.04 66.51
N VAL A 88 -0.07 -22.36 65.24
CA VAL A 88 0.35 -21.69 64.00
C VAL A 88 1.85 -21.43 63.81
N SER A 89 2.50 -22.26 62.99
CA SER A 89 3.06 -21.81 61.71
C SER A 89 3.75 -22.96 60.97
N SER A 90 3.22 -23.35 59.81
CA SER A 90 4.07 -23.95 58.77
C SER A 90 4.05 -23.01 57.58
N SER A 91 5.21 -22.40 57.35
CA SER A 91 5.50 -21.57 56.19
C SER A 91 5.20 -22.35 54.92
N ARG A 92 4.02 -22.08 54.36
CA ARG A 92 3.57 -22.56 53.05
C ARG A 92 4.52 -21.97 52.01
N SER A 93 5.49 -22.78 51.62
CA SER A 93 6.52 -22.53 50.61
C SER A 93 5.98 -21.68 49.45
N ARG A 94 6.34 -20.39 49.43
CA ARG A 94 6.06 -19.43 48.34
C ARG A 94 6.90 -19.72 47.09
N THR A 95 7.63 -20.84 47.05
CA THR A 95 8.54 -21.22 45.96
C THR A 95 7.82 -21.39 44.63
N TRP A 96 6.54 -21.79 44.63
CA TRP A 96 5.72 -21.88 43.42
C TRP A 96 5.45 -20.51 42.77
N ILE A 97 5.41 -19.42 43.56
CA ILE A 97 5.21 -18.06 43.06
C ILE A 97 6.42 -17.61 42.24
N TYR A 98 7.64 -17.92 42.73
CA TYR A 98 8.86 -17.58 42.01
C TYR A 98 9.00 -18.36 40.69
N VAL A 99 8.57 -19.63 40.62
CA VAL A 99 8.61 -20.40 39.36
C VAL A 99 7.66 -19.82 38.30
N VAL A 100 6.45 -19.42 38.71
CA VAL A 100 5.47 -18.79 37.80
C VAL A 100 5.97 -17.41 37.33
N ILE A 101 6.55 -16.61 38.22
CA ILE A 101 7.13 -15.30 37.86
C ILE A 101 8.33 -15.48 36.90
N SER A 102 9.21 -16.45 37.14
CA SER A 102 10.34 -16.75 36.26
C SER A 102 9.89 -17.21 34.87
N ALA A 103 8.88 -18.07 34.79
CA ALA A 103 8.33 -18.55 33.52
C ALA A 103 7.58 -17.44 32.75
N ALA A 104 6.89 -16.55 33.46
CA ALA A 104 6.25 -15.38 32.88
C ALA A 104 7.29 -14.35 32.40
N ALA A 105 8.38 -14.15 33.15
CA ALA A 105 9.49 -13.28 32.75
C ALA A 105 10.27 -13.84 31.55
N LEU A 106 10.48 -15.16 31.48
CA LEU A 106 11.07 -15.84 30.32
C LEU A 106 10.16 -15.79 29.09
N SER A 107 8.85 -15.98 29.27
CA SER A 107 7.88 -15.87 28.17
C SER A 107 7.73 -14.43 27.68
N GLY A 108 7.69 -13.45 28.58
CA GLY A 108 7.71 -12.04 28.25
C GLY A 108 9.03 -11.63 27.58
N GLY A 109 10.15 -12.11 28.09
CA GLY A 109 11.48 -11.92 27.52
C GLY A 109 11.58 -12.48 26.11
N LEU A 110 11.15 -13.73 25.88
CA LEU A 110 11.11 -14.35 24.55
C LEU A 110 10.11 -13.68 23.60
N PHE A 111 9.00 -13.14 24.11
CA PHE A 111 8.02 -12.37 23.33
C PHE A 111 8.58 -11.02 22.88
N PHE A 112 9.31 -10.31 23.74
CA PHE A 112 10.00 -9.06 23.38
C PHE A 112 11.25 -9.30 22.55
N LEU A 113 12.02 -10.37 22.80
CA LEU A 113 13.15 -10.79 21.97
C LEU A 113 12.66 -11.17 20.58
N GLY A 114 11.58 -11.95 20.48
CA GLY A 114 10.93 -12.30 19.21
C GLY A 114 10.40 -11.09 18.45
N ARG A 115 10.03 -9.99 19.12
CA ARG A 115 9.66 -8.72 18.46
C ARG A 115 10.83 -7.83 18.08
N TYR A 116 11.98 -7.94 18.75
CA TYR A 116 13.20 -7.20 18.40
C TYR A 116 14.08 -7.94 17.39
N THR A 117 14.02 -9.28 17.34
CA THR A 117 14.80 -10.12 16.42
C THR A 117 13.99 -10.67 15.26
N ALA A 118 12.65 -10.59 15.29
CA ALA A 118 11.87 -10.59 14.05
C ALA A 118 12.07 -9.24 13.37
N SER A 119 13.29 -9.03 12.86
CA SER A 119 13.44 -8.27 11.64
C SER A 119 12.49 -8.95 10.67
N ASN A 120 11.40 -8.26 10.38
CA ASN A 120 10.42 -8.68 9.40
C ASN A 120 11.14 -8.58 8.05
N GLU A 121 12.03 -9.54 7.78
CA GLU A 121 12.49 -9.85 6.43
C GLU A 121 11.28 -10.43 5.71
N ASN A 122 10.36 -9.52 5.40
CA ASN A 122 9.34 -9.72 4.42
C ASN A 122 10.06 -10.24 3.19
N LYS A 123 9.61 -11.39 2.71
CA LYS A 123 9.79 -11.88 1.34
C LYS A 123 9.08 -10.95 0.32
N LEU A 124 9.18 -9.64 0.48
CA LEU A 124 9.08 -8.70 -0.62
C LEU A 124 10.45 -8.75 -1.27
N GLY A 125 10.53 -9.15 -2.54
CA GLY A 125 11.77 -9.01 -3.30
C GLY A 125 12.35 -7.61 -3.08
N LYS A 126 13.68 -7.52 -2.92
CA LYS A 126 14.39 -6.27 -2.62
C LYS A 126 13.74 -5.11 -3.37
N VAL A 127 13.13 -4.18 -2.62
CA VAL A 127 12.44 -3.02 -3.20
C VAL A 127 13.38 -2.37 -4.20
N PRO A 128 12.99 -2.22 -5.48
CA PRO A 128 13.90 -1.69 -6.49
C PRO A 128 14.36 -0.30 -6.07
N ALA A 129 15.68 -0.05 -6.05
CA ALA A 129 16.19 1.25 -5.63
C ALA A 129 15.65 2.38 -6.51
N LYS A 130 15.53 2.14 -7.82
CA LYS A 130 14.90 3.07 -8.78
C LYS A 130 13.40 2.81 -8.88
N SER A 131 12.69 3.05 -7.78
CA SER A 131 11.24 2.98 -7.76
C SER A 131 10.62 4.19 -7.08
N ILE A 132 9.51 4.66 -7.65
CA ILE A 132 8.85 5.91 -7.26
C ILE A 132 7.33 5.73 -7.24
N ALA A 133 6.69 6.27 -6.21
CA ALA A 133 5.25 6.49 -6.19
C ALA A 133 4.96 7.99 -6.22
N VAL A 134 4.03 8.42 -7.06
CA VAL A 134 3.59 9.83 -7.10
C VAL A 134 2.30 9.95 -6.31
N LEU A 135 2.33 10.67 -5.18
CA LEU A 135 1.14 10.93 -4.38
C LEU A 135 0.28 12.04 -5.01
N PRO A 136 -1.01 12.13 -4.66
CA PRO A 136 -1.86 13.22 -5.14
C PRO A 136 -1.27 14.58 -4.78
N PHE A 137 -1.13 15.49 -5.74
CA PHE A 137 -0.61 16.82 -5.45
C PHE A 137 -1.63 17.68 -4.71
N GLU A 138 -1.16 18.47 -3.75
CA GLU A 138 -2.00 19.41 -3.00
C GLU A 138 -2.40 20.59 -3.88
N ASN A 139 -3.69 20.90 -3.99
CA ASN A 139 -4.15 22.13 -4.64
C ASN A 139 -4.13 23.29 -3.64
N LEU A 140 -3.19 24.21 -3.81
CA LEU A 140 -3.04 25.43 -3.01
C LEU A 140 -3.70 26.67 -3.66
N SER A 141 -4.43 26.48 -4.76
CA SER A 141 -5.21 27.54 -5.39
C SER A 141 -6.45 27.86 -4.54
N GLU A 142 -6.79 29.14 -4.37
CA GLU A 142 -8.01 29.55 -3.67
C GLU A 142 -9.28 29.08 -4.41
N ASP A 143 -9.23 29.14 -5.74
CA ASP A 143 -10.30 28.66 -6.59
C ASP A 143 -10.28 27.13 -6.70
N LYS A 144 -11.28 26.49 -6.09
CA LYS A 144 -11.49 25.04 -6.17
C LYS A 144 -11.74 24.56 -7.60
N ALA A 145 -12.18 25.43 -8.50
CA ALA A 145 -12.30 25.10 -9.91
C ALA A 145 -10.94 24.77 -10.55
N ASN A 146 -9.81 25.09 -9.91
CA ASN A 146 -8.46 24.73 -10.38
C ASN A 146 -7.97 23.37 -9.85
N ALA A 147 -8.78 22.59 -9.12
CA ALA A 147 -8.37 21.27 -8.64
C ALA A 147 -7.97 20.32 -9.78
N TYR A 148 -8.63 20.39 -10.94
CA TYR A 148 -8.27 19.62 -12.13
C TYR A 148 -6.83 19.91 -12.59
N PHE A 149 -6.35 21.13 -12.39
CA PHE A 149 -5.04 21.56 -12.84
C PHE A 149 -3.94 20.87 -12.03
N ALA A 150 -4.08 20.80 -10.70
CA ALA A 150 -3.17 20.06 -9.83
C ALA A 150 -3.16 18.55 -10.14
N ALA A 151 -4.34 17.97 -10.39
CA ALA A 151 -4.46 16.57 -10.78
C ALA A 151 -3.83 16.28 -12.16
N GLY A 152 -4.02 17.18 -13.13
CA GLY A 152 -3.49 17.09 -14.49
C GLY A 152 -1.96 17.18 -14.54
N ILE A 153 -1.41 18.31 -14.08
CA ILE A 153 -0.26 18.35 -13.14
C ILE A 153 0.51 17.03 -12.91
N GLN A 154 0.03 16.39 -11.86
CA GLN A 154 0.53 15.15 -11.30
C GLN A 154 0.43 13.96 -12.27
N ASP A 155 -0.57 13.93 -13.15
CA ASP A 155 -0.69 12.85 -14.15
C ASP A 155 0.37 12.94 -15.23
N GLU A 156 0.62 14.14 -15.72
CA GLU A 156 1.62 14.36 -16.75
C GLU A 156 3.02 14.05 -16.21
N ILE A 157 3.36 14.47 -14.97
CA ILE A 157 4.61 14.08 -14.32
C ILE A 157 4.73 12.56 -14.20
N MET A 158 3.70 11.88 -13.69
CA MET A 158 3.71 10.42 -13.57
C MET A 158 3.89 9.75 -14.94
N THR A 159 3.22 10.26 -15.98
CA THR A 159 3.30 9.76 -17.36
C THR A 159 4.70 9.93 -17.92
N ARG A 160 5.35 11.09 -17.70
CA ARG A 160 6.75 11.32 -18.12
C ARG A 160 7.72 10.40 -17.39
N LEU A 161 7.54 10.21 -16.09
CA LEU A 161 8.34 9.27 -15.30
C LEU A 161 8.17 7.82 -15.77
N ALA A 162 6.95 7.42 -16.13
CA ALA A 162 6.66 6.06 -16.61
C ALA A 162 7.29 5.75 -17.97
N LYS A 163 7.69 6.78 -18.73
CA LYS A 163 8.45 6.61 -19.98
C LYS A 163 9.92 6.25 -19.74
N ILE A 164 10.43 6.39 -18.52
CA ILE A 164 11.81 6.05 -18.17
C ILE A 164 11.90 4.56 -17.87
N THR A 165 12.51 3.81 -18.79
CA THR A 165 12.57 2.34 -18.71
C THR A 165 13.32 1.85 -17.46
N ASP A 166 14.33 2.61 -17.00
CA ASP A 166 15.14 2.30 -15.82
C ASP A 166 14.47 2.71 -14.48
N LEU A 167 13.19 3.11 -14.52
CA LEU A 167 12.44 3.58 -13.35
C LEU A 167 11.14 2.77 -13.19
N LYS A 168 10.95 2.16 -12.01
CA LYS A 168 9.66 1.55 -11.64
C LYS A 168 8.73 2.63 -11.10
N VAL A 169 7.66 2.94 -11.84
CA VAL A 169 6.64 3.92 -11.42
C VAL A 169 5.36 3.21 -10.99
N ILE A 170 4.81 3.58 -9.84
CA ILE A 170 3.52 3.05 -9.36
C ILE A 170 2.37 3.81 -10.01
N SER A 171 1.32 3.08 -10.38
CA SER A 171 0.15 3.65 -11.03
C SER A 171 -0.63 4.58 -10.11
N ARG A 172 -1.23 5.63 -10.69
CA ARG A 172 -2.13 6.56 -10.00
C ARG A 172 -3.21 5.85 -9.20
N THR A 173 -3.84 4.81 -9.75
CA THR A 173 -4.94 4.08 -9.09
C THR A 173 -4.53 3.48 -7.75
N SER A 174 -3.25 3.13 -7.59
CA SER A 174 -2.72 2.62 -6.32
C SER A 174 -2.39 3.74 -5.33
N THR A 175 -2.08 4.95 -5.81
CA THR A 175 -1.70 6.09 -4.97
C THR A 175 -2.85 7.03 -4.63
N GLN A 176 -3.94 7.01 -5.40
CA GLN A 176 -5.08 7.94 -5.26
C GLN A 176 -5.79 7.86 -3.91
N GLN A 177 -5.70 6.73 -3.21
CA GLN A 177 -6.29 6.53 -1.88
C GLN A 177 -5.53 7.29 -0.75
N TYR A 178 -4.30 7.71 -1.00
CA TYR A 178 -3.48 8.38 -0.01
C TYR A 178 -3.66 9.90 -0.05
N GLN A 179 -3.37 10.55 1.08
CA GLN A 179 -3.35 12.00 1.18
C GLN A 179 -2.12 12.58 0.48
N SER A 180 -2.18 13.88 0.13
CA SER A 180 -1.06 14.59 -0.50
C SER A 180 0.20 14.70 0.35
N LYS A 181 0.03 14.77 1.68
CA LYS A 181 1.09 14.85 2.68
C LYS A 181 0.76 13.95 3.88
N PRO A 182 0.92 12.63 3.73
CA PRO A 182 0.57 11.69 4.78
C PRO A 182 1.62 11.68 5.89
N GLY A 183 1.20 11.53 7.14
CA GLY A 183 2.14 11.42 8.28
C GLY A 183 2.90 10.08 8.37
N ASN A 184 2.64 9.14 7.46
CA ASN A 184 3.16 7.77 7.50
C ASN A 184 3.78 7.33 6.15
N LEU A 185 4.60 8.19 5.53
CA LEU A 185 5.26 7.93 4.24
C LEU A 185 6.00 6.59 4.17
N SER A 186 6.77 6.24 5.20
CA SER A 186 7.48 4.96 5.25
C SER A 186 6.55 3.73 5.18
N GLN A 187 5.35 3.83 5.75
CA GLN A 187 4.35 2.76 5.66
C GLN A 187 3.78 2.67 4.24
N ILE A 188 3.39 3.81 3.67
CA ILE A 188 2.83 3.90 2.32
C ILE A 188 3.81 3.35 1.29
N ALA A 189 5.09 3.71 1.40
CA ALA A 189 6.12 3.21 0.49
C ALA A 189 6.33 1.69 0.59
N LYS A 190 6.20 1.11 1.80
CA LYS A 190 6.24 -0.35 2.00
C LYS A 190 5.03 -1.04 1.38
N GLU A 191 3.85 -0.47 1.53
CA GLU A 191 2.61 -0.98 0.91
C GLU A 191 2.69 -0.94 -0.63
N LEU A 192 3.22 0.14 -1.19
CA LEU A 192 3.39 0.31 -2.64
C LEU A 192 4.63 -0.41 -3.20
N GLY A 193 5.52 -0.89 -2.34
CA GLY A 193 6.77 -1.55 -2.72
C GLY A 193 7.69 -0.62 -3.52
N VAL A 194 7.90 0.60 -3.01
CA VAL A 194 8.78 1.63 -3.57
C VAL A 194 9.82 2.14 -2.58
N ALA A 195 10.95 2.61 -3.10
CA ALA A 195 12.02 3.22 -2.31
C ALA A 195 11.83 4.74 -2.17
N HIS A 196 11.15 5.37 -3.13
CA HIS A 196 10.97 6.82 -3.18
C HIS A 196 9.49 7.19 -3.35
N VAL A 197 9.14 8.35 -2.81
CA VAL A 197 7.83 8.96 -2.92
C VAL A 197 8.00 10.39 -3.44
N LEU A 198 7.17 10.75 -4.42
CA LEU A 198 7.06 12.10 -4.94
C LEU A 198 5.85 12.78 -4.31
N GLU A 199 6.12 13.87 -3.60
CA GLU A 199 5.10 14.79 -3.10
C GLU A 199 5.14 16.08 -3.93
N GLY A 200 4.02 16.80 -3.92
CA GLY A 200 3.98 18.10 -4.58
C GLY A 200 2.74 18.90 -4.27
N SER A 201 2.81 20.18 -4.62
CA SER A 201 1.69 21.10 -4.56
C SER A 201 1.65 21.99 -5.79
N VAL A 202 0.44 22.40 -6.17
CA VAL A 202 0.19 23.27 -7.32
C VAL A 202 -0.69 24.42 -6.89
N GLN A 203 -0.28 25.62 -7.26
CA GLN A 203 -1.05 26.84 -7.05
C GLN A 203 -1.17 27.59 -8.38
N ARG A 204 -2.38 27.93 -8.77
CA ARG A 204 -2.66 28.78 -9.93
C ARG A 204 -3.39 30.03 -9.50
N VAL A 205 -2.84 31.19 -9.88
CA VAL A 205 -3.43 32.51 -9.66
C VAL A 205 -3.43 33.27 -10.98
N GLY A 206 -4.59 33.32 -11.64
CA GLY A 206 -4.71 33.84 -13.00
C GLY A 206 -3.83 33.06 -13.98
N GLU A 207 -2.87 33.76 -14.58
CA GLU A 207 -1.87 33.19 -15.49
C GLU A 207 -0.57 32.73 -14.78
N GLN A 208 -0.42 32.94 -13.48
CA GLN A 208 0.76 32.47 -12.75
C GLN A 208 0.51 31.10 -12.16
N VAL A 209 1.50 30.22 -12.33
CA VAL A 209 1.48 28.86 -11.80
C VAL A 209 2.76 28.63 -11.00
N ARG A 210 2.57 28.13 -9.78
CA ARG A 210 3.62 27.64 -8.89
C ARG A 210 3.45 26.14 -8.70
N VAL A 211 4.49 25.38 -9.04
CA VAL A 211 4.55 23.93 -8.77
C VAL A 211 5.71 23.67 -7.83
N ASN A 212 5.44 23.10 -6.65
CA ASN A 212 6.46 22.60 -5.74
C ASN A 212 6.49 21.09 -5.83
N VAL A 213 7.67 20.51 -6.02
CA VAL A 213 7.83 19.05 -6.09
C VAL A 213 8.99 18.63 -5.21
N GLN A 214 8.81 17.53 -4.49
CA GLN A 214 9.81 16.99 -3.57
C GLN A 214 9.89 15.48 -3.73
N LEU A 215 11.12 14.98 -3.88
CA LEU A 215 11.42 13.57 -3.94
C LEU A 215 11.98 13.14 -2.58
N ILE A 216 11.30 12.19 -1.96
CA ILE A 216 11.57 11.72 -0.60
C ILE A 216 11.97 10.24 -0.66
N LYS A 217 13.02 9.88 0.06
CA LYS A 217 13.42 8.50 0.30
C LYS A 217 12.71 7.97 1.55
N ALA A 218 11.97 6.87 1.41
CA ALA A 218 10.96 6.45 2.37
C ALA A 218 11.48 5.61 3.57
N ASP A 219 12.77 5.28 3.61
CA ASP A 219 13.36 4.53 4.72
C ASP A 219 13.56 5.39 5.98
N HIS A 220 13.88 6.67 5.80
CA HIS A 220 14.12 7.64 6.88
C HIS A 220 13.59 9.05 6.55
N ASP A 221 12.55 9.13 5.71
CA ASP A 221 11.87 10.37 5.29
C ASP A 221 12.84 11.51 4.90
N SER A 222 13.90 11.17 4.14
CA SER A 222 14.87 12.16 3.69
C SER A 222 14.49 12.74 2.35
N HIS A 223 14.46 14.07 2.29
CA HIS A 223 14.40 14.81 1.03
C HIS A 223 15.71 14.58 0.27
N ILE A 224 15.61 14.04 -0.94
CA ILE A 224 16.77 13.83 -1.81
C ILE A 224 16.85 14.89 -2.91
N TRP A 225 15.71 15.45 -3.30
CA TRP A 225 15.61 16.54 -4.25
C TRP A 225 14.31 17.30 -4.02
N GLY A 226 14.30 18.58 -4.33
CA GLY A 226 13.08 19.37 -4.38
C GLY A 226 13.31 20.66 -5.14
N GLU A 227 12.29 21.11 -5.86
CA GLU A 227 12.36 22.30 -6.68
C GLU A 227 11.00 23.02 -6.70
N THR A 228 11.05 24.33 -6.92
CA THR A 228 9.86 25.17 -7.11
C THR A 228 9.92 25.83 -8.48
N TYR A 229 8.89 25.61 -9.26
CA TYR A 229 8.72 26.19 -10.59
C TYR A 229 7.67 27.29 -10.54
N ASP A 230 8.15 28.53 -10.60
CA ASP A 230 7.32 29.72 -10.74
C ASP A 230 7.34 30.16 -12.20
N ARG A 231 6.22 29.94 -12.90
CA ARG A 231 6.11 30.17 -14.35
C ARG A 231 4.78 30.81 -14.69
N LYS A 232 4.73 31.46 -15.85
CA LYS A 232 3.45 31.78 -16.49
C LYS A 232 2.83 30.50 -17.04
N LEU A 233 1.51 30.49 -17.21
CA LEU A 233 0.78 29.36 -17.77
C LEU A 233 1.29 29.00 -19.18
N THR A 234 1.76 29.97 -19.95
CA THR A 234 2.40 29.76 -21.26
C THR A 234 3.74 29.04 -21.19
N ASP A 235 4.42 29.13 -20.04
CA ASP A 235 5.78 28.64 -19.85
C ASP A 235 5.79 27.41 -18.93
N ILE A 236 4.60 26.92 -18.52
CA ILE A 236 4.48 25.71 -17.71
C ILE A 236 4.71 24.45 -18.54
N PHE A 237 4.53 24.54 -19.87
CA PHE A 237 4.71 23.42 -20.79
C PHE A 237 6.19 23.02 -20.80
N GLY A 238 6.52 21.96 -20.06
CA GLY A 238 7.90 21.53 -19.88
C GLY A 238 8.30 21.33 -18.42
N VAL A 239 7.57 21.91 -17.45
CA VAL A 239 7.83 21.64 -16.03
C VAL A 239 7.74 20.14 -15.73
N GLU A 240 6.82 19.41 -16.37
CA GLU A 240 6.72 17.96 -16.15
C GLU A 240 7.93 17.20 -16.71
N SER A 241 8.51 17.71 -17.80
CA SER A 241 9.71 17.15 -18.41
C SER A 241 10.97 17.49 -17.61
N ASP A 242 11.06 18.71 -17.08
CA ASP A 242 12.15 19.14 -16.21
C ASP A 242 12.14 18.36 -14.89
N VAL A 243 10.97 18.23 -14.27
CA VAL A 243 10.78 17.39 -13.07
C VAL A 243 11.19 15.94 -13.34
N ALA A 244 10.74 15.34 -14.45
CA ALA A 244 11.10 13.97 -14.80
C ALA A 244 12.61 13.79 -15.02
N LYS A 245 13.28 14.74 -15.70
CA LYS A 245 14.74 14.74 -15.91
C LYS A 245 15.49 14.89 -14.59
N SER A 246 15.10 15.84 -13.73
CA SER A 246 15.72 16.07 -12.43
C SER A 246 15.58 14.85 -11.50
N ILE A 247 14.42 14.19 -11.51
CA ILE A 247 14.21 12.93 -10.77
C ILE A 247 15.08 11.82 -11.33
N ALA A 248 15.13 11.66 -12.66
CA ALA A 248 15.99 10.65 -13.31
C ALA A 248 17.46 10.83 -12.91
N GLN A 249 17.95 12.07 -12.94
CA GLN A 249 19.31 12.42 -12.51
C GLN A 249 19.53 12.14 -11.03
N SER A 250 18.61 12.56 -10.16
CA SER A 250 18.69 12.36 -8.70
C SER A 250 18.72 10.88 -8.33
N LEU A 251 17.96 10.05 -9.05
CA LEU A 251 17.91 8.59 -8.86
C LEU A 251 18.97 7.84 -9.67
N GLN A 252 19.82 8.54 -10.43
CA GLN A 252 20.81 7.98 -11.35
C GLN A 252 20.19 6.95 -12.32
N ALA A 253 18.95 7.19 -12.73
CA ALA A 253 18.25 6.42 -13.75
C ALA A 253 18.82 6.77 -15.13
N LYS A 254 19.12 5.75 -15.94
CA LYS A 254 19.65 5.95 -17.29
C LYS A 254 18.52 6.40 -18.21
N LEU A 255 18.73 7.53 -18.88
CA LEU A 255 17.90 7.98 -19.99
C LEU A 255 18.56 7.54 -21.29
N SER A 256 17.78 6.92 -22.17
CA SER A 256 18.15 6.68 -23.57
C SER A 256 18.00 7.98 -24.38
N GLY A 257 18.74 8.11 -25.47
CA GLY A 257 18.62 9.29 -26.34
C GLY A 257 17.21 9.50 -26.91
N ARG A 258 16.42 8.42 -27.05
CA ARG A 258 15.01 8.51 -27.45
C ARG A 258 14.12 9.08 -26.34
N GLU A 259 14.35 8.69 -25.08
CA GLU A 259 13.63 9.24 -23.92
C GLU A 259 13.97 10.73 -23.74
N GLU A 260 15.24 11.12 -23.90
CA GLU A 260 15.66 12.53 -23.85
C GLU A 260 14.99 13.39 -24.93
N GLN A 261 14.92 12.89 -26.17
CA GLN A 261 14.22 13.57 -27.26
C GLN A 261 12.72 13.68 -27.00
N ALA A 262 12.08 12.65 -26.44
CA ALA A 262 10.66 12.69 -26.09
C ALA A 262 10.33 13.72 -25.00
N PHE A 263 11.29 14.01 -24.11
CA PHE A 263 11.16 15.06 -23.09
C PHE A 263 11.49 16.47 -23.59
N ALA A 264 12.01 16.62 -24.80
CA ALA A 264 12.24 17.94 -25.41
C ALA A 264 11.01 18.46 -26.16
N ILE A 265 10.04 17.58 -26.45
CA ILE A 265 8.84 17.94 -27.20
C ILE A 265 7.80 18.53 -26.24
N GLN A 266 7.54 19.83 -26.39
CA GLN A 266 6.42 20.48 -25.73
C GLN A 266 5.08 19.97 -26.29
N PRO A 267 4.09 19.72 -25.42
CA PRO A 267 2.76 19.25 -25.85
C PRO A 267 2.05 20.20 -26.84
N THR A 268 2.12 21.51 -26.58
CA THR A 268 1.49 22.61 -27.32
C THR A 268 2.17 23.92 -26.96
N ASP A 269 2.03 24.95 -27.78
CA ASP A 269 2.39 26.35 -27.49
C ASP A 269 1.17 27.22 -27.13
N ASN A 270 -0.04 26.64 -27.14
CA ASN A 270 -1.29 27.33 -26.86
C ASN A 270 -1.80 27.00 -25.43
N PRO A 271 -1.80 27.98 -24.50
CA PRO A 271 -2.22 27.74 -23.13
C PRO A 271 -3.68 27.38 -22.95
N ASP A 272 -4.57 27.91 -23.79
CA ASP A 272 -5.99 27.57 -23.75
C ASP A 272 -6.22 26.14 -24.24
N ALA A 273 -5.42 25.69 -25.22
CA ALA A 273 -5.46 24.30 -25.68
C ALA A 273 -4.99 23.35 -24.57
N TYR A 274 -3.93 23.71 -23.83
CA TYR A 274 -3.44 22.93 -22.69
C TYR A 274 -4.44 22.90 -21.53
N ASP A 275 -5.06 24.04 -21.19
CA ASP A 275 -6.10 24.12 -20.17
C ASP A 275 -7.26 23.17 -20.49
N ALA A 276 -7.75 23.20 -21.74
CA ALA A 276 -8.77 22.29 -22.22
C ALA A 276 -8.32 20.82 -22.14
N TYR A 277 -7.08 20.52 -22.53
CA TYR A 277 -6.50 19.18 -22.41
C TYR A 277 -6.49 18.68 -20.96
N LEU A 278 -5.99 19.47 -20.00
CA LEU A 278 -5.95 19.09 -18.59
C LEU A 278 -7.35 18.88 -17.99
N ARG A 279 -8.35 19.65 -18.43
CA ARG A 279 -9.75 19.41 -18.03
C ARG A 279 -10.27 18.09 -18.56
N GLY A 280 -9.94 17.74 -19.80
CA GLY A 280 -10.26 16.45 -20.39
C GLY A 280 -9.64 15.31 -19.59
N LEU A 281 -8.36 15.44 -19.24
CA LEU A 281 -7.60 14.46 -18.46
C LEU A 281 -8.20 14.24 -17.06
N ALA A 282 -8.56 15.32 -16.36
CA ALA A 282 -9.18 15.20 -15.05
C ALA A 282 -10.53 14.46 -15.11
N VAL A 283 -11.37 14.75 -16.11
CA VAL A 283 -12.65 14.04 -16.28
C VAL A 283 -12.42 12.56 -16.65
N GLU A 284 -11.44 12.27 -17.50
CA GLU A 284 -11.03 10.90 -17.86
C GLU A 284 -10.62 10.10 -16.62
N THR A 285 -9.93 10.73 -15.68
CA THR A 285 -9.41 10.12 -14.45
C THR A 285 -10.47 9.94 -13.36
N GLU A 286 -11.51 10.77 -13.30
CA GLU A 286 -12.56 10.68 -12.27
C GLU A 286 -13.46 9.45 -12.43
N SER A 287 -13.98 9.17 -13.63
CA SER A 287 -14.73 7.95 -13.95
C SER A 287 -15.20 7.94 -15.41
N LEU A 288 -14.91 6.87 -16.15
CA LEU A 288 -15.48 6.62 -17.50
C LEU A 288 -16.64 5.62 -17.49
N ILE A 289 -17.24 5.35 -16.32
CA ILE A 289 -18.27 4.29 -16.17
C ILE A 289 -19.62 4.71 -16.80
N SER A 290 -19.78 5.98 -17.18
CA SER A 290 -21.01 6.48 -17.81
C SER A 290 -20.74 7.38 -19.03
N VAL A 291 -21.74 7.50 -19.90
CA VAL A 291 -21.69 8.28 -21.15
C VAL A 291 -21.35 9.75 -20.89
N TYR A 292 -21.90 10.34 -19.83
CA TYR A 292 -21.83 11.78 -19.59
C TYR A 292 -20.40 12.30 -19.29
N PRO A 293 -19.64 11.72 -18.33
CA PRO A 293 -18.22 12.05 -18.16
C PRO A 293 -17.40 11.83 -19.43
N LEU A 294 -17.66 10.76 -20.18
CA LEU A 294 -16.92 10.47 -21.41
C LEU A 294 -17.18 11.54 -22.50
N GLN A 295 -18.43 11.93 -22.71
CA GLN A 295 -18.79 13.04 -23.61
C GLN A 295 -18.19 14.38 -23.17
N LYS A 296 -18.09 14.61 -21.85
CA LYS A 296 -17.45 15.80 -21.29
C LYS A 296 -15.94 15.79 -21.51
N ALA A 297 -15.25 14.66 -21.37
CA ALA A 297 -13.84 14.54 -21.74
C ALA A 297 -13.63 14.77 -23.25
N ILE A 298 -14.48 14.19 -24.09
CA ILE A 298 -14.47 14.39 -25.55
C ILE A 298 -14.63 15.89 -25.90
N SER A 299 -15.54 16.61 -25.25
CA SER A 299 -15.75 18.04 -25.55
C SER A 299 -14.52 18.89 -25.20
N PHE A 300 -13.84 18.58 -24.10
CA PHE A 300 -12.58 19.22 -23.74
C PHE A 300 -11.44 18.92 -24.73
N TYR A 301 -11.25 17.65 -25.11
CA TYR A 301 -10.23 17.30 -26.10
C TYR A 301 -10.53 17.87 -27.49
N LYS A 302 -11.81 17.92 -27.90
CA LYS A 302 -12.24 18.64 -29.10
C LYS A 302 -11.86 20.12 -29.05
N ARG A 303 -12.09 20.77 -27.91
CA ARG A 303 -11.73 22.17 -27.73
C ARG A 303 -10.21 22.37 -27.83
N ALA A 304 -9.42 21.47 -27.23
CA ALA A 304 -7.97 21.52 -27.30
C ALA A 304 -7.47 21.46 -28.76
N VAL A 305 -7.95 20.49 -29.56
CA VAL A 305 -7.51 20.34 -30.96
C VAL A 305 -8.07 21.41 -31.90
N GLN A 306 -9.17 22.08 -31.53
CA GLN A 306 -9.66 23.26 -32.24
C GLN A 306 -8.79 24.49 -32.00
N LEU A 307 -8.24 24.62 -30.79
CA LEU A 307 -7.35 25.71 -30.40
C LEU A 307 -5.94 25.51 -30.92
N ASP A 308 -5.46 24.26 -30.92
CA ASP A 308 -4.18 23.86 -31.50
C ASP A 308 -4.33 22.55 -32.30
N PRO A 309 -4.48 22.64 -33.64
CA PRO A 309 -4.55 21.47 -34.51
C PRO A 309 -3.28 20.61 -34.55
N ASN A 310 -2.14 21.11 -34.07
CA ASN A 310 -0.87 20.38 -34.00
C ASN A 310 -0.67 19.67 -32.65
N PHE A 311 -1.65 19.75 -31.74
CA PHE A 311 -1.58 19.13 -30.42
C PHE A 311 -1.80 17.61 -30.48
N ALA A 312 -0.74 16.88 -30.83
CA ALA A 312 -0.77 15.43 -31.08
C ALA A 312 -1.36 14.61 -29.92
N LEU A 313 -1.01 14.96 -28.68
CA LEU A 313 -1.51 14.28 -27.46
C LEU A 313 -3.03 14.42 -27.31
N ALA A 314 -3.58 15.61 -27.59
CA ALA A 314 -5.02 15.85 -27.53
C ALA A 314 -5.76 15.07 -28.62
N TRP A 315 -5.20 14.96 -29.82
CA TRP A 315 -5.73 14.09 -30.88
C TRP A 315 -5.74 12.61 -30.48
N ALA A 316 -4.64 12.11 -29.91
CA ALA A 316 -4.54 10.73 -29.44
C ALA A 316 -5.58 10.42 -28.35
N ARG A 317 -5.73 11.30 -27.36
CA ARG A 317 -6.75 11.17 -26.30
C ARG A 317 -8.16 11.25 -26.87
N LEU A 318 -8.43 12.16 -27.80
CA LEU A 318 -9.73 12.27 -28.45
C LEU A 318 -10.11 10.97 -29.19
N SER A 319 -9.17 10.40 -29.96
CA SER A 319 -9.37 9.10 -30.61
C SER A 319 -9.70 8.01 -29.59
N ARG A 320 -8.92 7.91 -28.51
CA ARG A 320 -9.14 6.91 -27.46
C ARG A 320 -10.52 7.06 -26.83
N MET A 321 -10.94 8.27 -26.49
CA MET A 321 -12.26 8.52 -25.89
C MET A 321 -13.41 8.16 -26.83
N TYR A 322 -13.25 8.40 -28.13
CA TYR A 322 -14.23 7.93 -29.12
C TYR A 322 -14.30 6.41 -29.19
N SER A 323 -13.17 5.71 -29.22
CA SER A 323 -13.15 4.24 -29.23
C SER A 323 -13.80 3.64 -27.98
N VAL A 324 -13.52 4.21 -26.80
CA VAL A 324 -14.16 3.79 -25.53
C VAL A 324 -15.67 4.05 -25.54
N LEU A 325 -16.11 5.18 -26.13
CA LEU A 325 -17.55 5.51 -26.24
C LEU A 325 -18.26 4.50 -27.13
N TYR A 326 -17.64 4.15 -28.26
CA TYR A 326 -18.17 3.15 -29.16
C TYR A 326 -18.24 1.76 -28.52
N SER A 327 -17.17 1.30 -27.86
CA SER A 327 -17.15 -0.03 -27.23
C SER A 327 -18.15 -0.16 -26.07
N SER A 328 -18.32 0.91 -25.29
CA SER A 328 -19.16 0.88 -24.08
C SER A 328 -20.64 1.13 -24.39
N PHE A 329 -20.97 1.87 -25.45
CA PHE A 329 -22.34 2.35 -25.69
C PHE A 329 -22.85 2.15 -27.12
N GLY A 330 -22.04 1.60 -28.03
CA GLY A 330 -22.41 1.35 -29.43
C GLY A 330 -22.61 2.61 -30.26
N ASP A 331 -22.20 3.76 -29.74
CA ASP A 331 -22.38 5.07 -30.36
C ASP A 331 -21.22 5.39 -31.32
N ARG A 332 -21.55 5.62 -32.60
CA ARG A 332 -20.59 5.99 -33.66
C ARG A 332 -20.45 7.49 -33.86
N LEU A 333 -20.91 8.32 -32.92
CA LEU A 333 -20.77 9.78 -32.98
C LEU A 333 -19.31 10.27 -33.01
N GLY A 334 -18.33 9.39 -32.79
CA GLY A 334 -16.91 9.73 -32.74
C GLY A 334 -16.12 9.42 -34.02
N ASP A 335 -15.46 10.44 -34.57
CA ASP A 335 -14.44 10.26 -35.62
C ASP A 335 -13.11 9.78 -35.02
N ALA A 336 -13.13 8.60 -34.38
CA ALA A 336 -11.94 7.99 -33.77
C ALA A 336 -10.81 7.85 -34.79
N LYS A 337 -11.16 7.39 -36.00
CA LYS A 337 -10.22 7.23 -37.10
C LYS A 337 -9.58 8.57 -37.51
N GLY A 338 -10.38 9.61 -37.75
CA GLY A 338 -9.83 10.92 -38.13
C GLY A 338 -8.94 11.52 -37.05
N ALA A 339 -9.31 11.38 -35.77
CA ALA A 339 -8.48 11.81 -34.66
C ALA A 339 -7.16 11.02 -34.58
N LEU A 340 -7.21 9.70 -34.78
CA LEU A 340 -6.03 8.83 -34.80
C LEU A 340 -5.08 9.20 -35.95
N GLU A 341 -5.62 9.38 -37.16
CA GLU A 341 -4.82 9.74 -38.34
C GLU A 341 -4.09 11.08 -38.13
N ARG A 342 -4.71 12.06 -37.45
CA ARG A 342 -4.05 13.30 -37.06
C ARG A 342 -2.95 13.08 -36.03
N ALA A 343 -3.21 12.29 -34.98
CA ALA A 343 -2.20 11.94 -33.99
C ALA A 343 -0.98 11.24 -34.64
N GLN A 344 -1.23 10.31 -35.57
CA GLN A 344 -0.19 9.59 -36.31
C GLN A 344 0.58 10.50 -37.28
N ALA A 345 -0.09 11.45 -37.94
CA ALA A 345 0.59 12.40 -38.81
C ALA A 345 1.54 13.33 -38.05
N LEU A 346 1.19 13.70 -36.81
CA LEU A 346 1.98 14.60 -35.98
C LEU A 346 3.08 13.85 -35.21
N GLN A 347 2.73 12.74 -34.56
CA GLN A 347 3.65 11.96 -33.71
C GLN A 347 3.32 10.45 -33.79
N PRO A 348 3.76 9.75 -34.85
CA PRO A 348 3.37 8.35 -35.10
C PRO A 348 3.89 7.36 -34.05
N ASN A 349 5.03 7.68 -33.45
CA ASN A 349 5.73 6.81 -32.51
C ASN A 349 5.59 7.26 -31.04
N ALA A 350 4.71 8.24 -30.77
CA ALA A 350 4.42 8.65 -29.41
C ALA A 350 3.63 7.54 -28.69
N PRO A 351 3.94 7.21 -27.42
CA PRO A 351 3.23 6.19 -26.66
C PRO A 351 1.71 6.41 -26.63
N GLU A 352 1.27 7.66 -26.54
CA GLU A 352 -0.14 8.03 -26.53
C GLU A 352 -0.82 7.75 -27.87
N THR A 353 -0.13 7.98 -28.98
CA THR A 353 -0.60 7.65 -30.34
C THR A 353 -0.70 6.14 -30.54
N LEU A 354 0.30 5.39 -30.09
CA LEU A 354 0.30 3.93 -30.13
C LEU A 354 -0.83 3.35 -29.27
N LEU A 355 -1.04 3.92 -28.08
CA LEU A 355 -2.15 3.54 -27.22
C LEU A 355 -3.50 3.82 -27.91
N ALA A 356 -3.67 4.99 -28.53
CA ALA A 356 -4.88 5.31 -29.29
C ALA A 356 -5.11 4.32 -30.44
N LEU A 357 -4.05 3.92 -31.16
CA LEU A 357 -4.11 2.90 -32.20
C LEU A 357 -4.55 1.54 -31.64
N ALA A 358 -3.98 1.11 -30.51
CA ALA A 358 -4.36 -0.15 -29.87
C ALA A 358 -5.84 -0.16 -29.45
N TYR A 359 -6.35 0.94 -28.88
CA TYR A 359 -7.79 1.08 -28.58
C TYR A 359 -8.64 1.05 -29.85
N TYR A 360 -8.25 1.76 -30.90
CA TYR A 360 -8.96 1.74 -32.17
C TYR A 360 -9.02 0.32 -32.77
N GLN A 361 -7.91 -0.40 -32.80
CA GLN A 361 -7.86 -1.78 -33.27
C GLN A 361 -8.72 -2.72 -32.40
N ASN A 362 -8.65 -2.58 -31.07
CA ASN A 362 -9.39 -3.41 -30.14
C ASN A 362 -10.91 -3.17 -30.20
N ASP A 363 -11.33 -1.92 -30.11
CA ASP A 363 -12.71 -1.52 -29.87
C ASP A 363 -13.50 -1.34 -31.17
N GLU A 364 -12.89 -0.73 -32.18
CA GLU A 364 -13.56 -0.41 -33.45
C GLU A 364 -13.41 -1.56 -34.45
N LEU A 365 -12.19 -2.08 -34.63
CA LEU A 365 -11.90 -3.14 -35.61
C LEU A 365 -12.05 -4.57 -35.05
N ARG A 366 -12.08 -4.74 -33.73
CA ARG A 366 -12.07 -6.05 -33.04
C ARG A 366 -10.85 -6.91 -33.41
N ASP A 367 -9.74 -6.26 -33.73
CA ASP A 367 -8.46 -6.87 -34.07
C ASP A 367 -7.57 -6.95 -32.82
N TYR A 368 -7.91 -7.89 -31.94
CA TYR A 368 -7.24 -8.07 -30.65
C TYR A 368 -5.77 -8.45 -30.78
N LYS A 369 -5.38 -9.06 -31.91
CA LYS A 369 -4.00 -9.50 -32.12
C LYS A 369 -3.10 -8.30 -32.36
N HIS A 370 -3.43 -7.46 -33.32
CA HIS A 370 -2.62 -6.28 -33.61
C HIS A 370 -2.69 -5.25 -32.47
N ALA A 371 -3.84 -5.15 -31.78
CA ALA A 371 -3.98 -4.28 -30.61
C ALA A 371 -3.03 -4.67 -29.46
N ARG A 372 -2.67 -5.95 -29.34
CA ARG A 372 -1.74 -6.44 -28.31
C ARG A 372 -0.27 -6.28 -28.72
N GLU A 373 0.01 -6.27 -30.02
CA GLU A 373 1.37 -6.13 -30.56
C GLU A 373 1.81 -4.66 -30.63
N THR A 374 0.85 -3.74 -30.77
CA THR A 374 1.01 -2.28 -30.72
C THR A 374 1.33 -1.82 -29.29
#